data_AF-A0A5B8LJ55-F1
#
_entry.id   AF-A0A5B8LJ55-F1
#
_cell.length_a   1.000
_cell.length_b   1.000
_cell.length_c   1.000
_cell.angle_alpha   90.00
_cell.angle_beta   90.00
_cell.angle_gamma   90.00
#
_symmetry.space_group_name_H-M   'P 1'
#
loop_
_entity.id
_entity.type
_entity.pdbx_description
1 polymer ?
#
loop_
_entity_poly.entity_id
_entity_poly.type
_entity_poly.pdbx_seq_one_letter_code
_entity_poly.pdbx_strand_id
1 'polypeptide(L)'
;MARKKRYLTATMADGYVKTIGPTTAPHTHYWRIVAHLKSGKTEVFWGHANSLKEATGKKAATEEAAKQRGWKSFEFEVVELTET
;
A
#
# COMPACT_ATOMS: atom_id res chain seq x y z
N MET A 1 17.05 17.81 16.17
CA MET A 1 16.01 17.10 16.94
C MET A 1 15.73 15.75 16.29
N ALA A 2 15.93 14.64 17.00
CA ALA A 2 15.52 13.32 16.50
C ALA A 2 14.00 13.24 16.50
N ARG A 3 13.39 12.75 15.42
CA ARG A 3 11.94 12.54 15.36
C ARG A 3 11.52 11.51 16.40
N LYS A 4 10.45 11.79 17.15
CA LYS A 4 9.87 10.86 18.12
C LYS A 4 9.43 9.59 17.39
N LYS A 5 9.74 8.42 17.95
CA LYS A 5 9.19 7.15 17.47
C LYS A 5 7.68 7.14 17.71
N ARG A 6 6.93 6.76 16.70
CA ARG A 6 5.46 6.70 16.72
C ARG A 6 4.95 5.43 16.05
N TYR A 7 3.75 5.03 16.40
CA TYR A 7 2.99 4.03 15.68
C TYR A 7 2.07 4.72 14.68
N LEU A 8 1.91 4.09 13.52
CA LEU A 8 1.03 4.54 12.44
C LEU A 8 0.07 3.40 12.12
N THR A 9 -1.16 3.73 11.75
CA THR A 9 -2.19 2.76 11.38
C THR A 9 -2.73 3.07 9.99
N ALA A 10 -2.83 2.03 9.16
CA ALA A 10 -3.55 2.04 7.91
C ALA A 10 -4.86 1.26 8.09
N THR A 11 -5.99 1.85 7.70
CA THR A 11 -7.30 1.18 7.68
C THR A 11 -7.82 1.17 6.26
N MET A 12 -7.92 -0.02 5.67
CA MET A 12 -8.36 -0.23 4.30
C MET A 12 -9.89 -0.31 4.19
N ALA A 13 -10.41 -0.18 2.97
CA ALA A 13 -11.86 -0.17 2.72
C ALA A 13 -12.54 -1.52 3.02
N ASP A 14 -11.79 -2.63 2.93
CA ASP A 14 -12.24 -3.98 3.29
C ASP A 14 -12.17 -4.26 4.80
N GLY A 15 -11.82 -3.27 5.62
CA GLY A 15 -11.63 -3.41 7.06
C GLY A 15 -10.28 -3.99 7.47
N TYR A 16 -9.35 -4.23 6.53
CA TYR A 16 -7.99 -4.62 6.88
C TYR A 16 -7.27 -3.48 7.61
N VAL A 17 -6.71 -3.78 8.78
CA VAL A 17 -5.96 -2.83 9.61
C VAL A 17 -4.50 -3.26 9.68
N LYS A 18 -3.59 -2.31 9.49
CA LYS A 18 -2.15 -2.53 9.63
C LYS A 18 -1.50 -1.48 10.52
N THR A 19 -0.90 -1.94 11.60
CA THR A 19 -0.05 -1.13 12.46
C THR A 19 1.40 -1.15 11.96
N ILE A 20 2.04 0.02 11.96
CA ILE A 20 3.39 0.27 11.45
C ILE A 20 4.17 0.98 12.55
N GLY A 21 5.34 0.46 12.91
CA GLY A 21 6.25 1.09 13.86
C GLY A 21 6.65 0.19 15.02
N PRO A 22 7.38 0.73 16.01
CA PRO A 22 7.65 2.16 16.21
C PRO A 22 8.66 2.72 15.19
N THR A 23 8.32 3.81 14.49
CA THR A 23 9.13 4.37 13.39
C THR A 23 9.34 5.88 13.51
N THR A 24 10.45 6.37 12.98
CA THR A 24 10.72 7.81 12.76
C THR A 24 10.57 8.22 11.30
N ALA A 25 10.34 7.25 10.41
CA ALA A 25 10.19 7.47 8.98
C ALA A 25 9.02 8.44 8.69
N PRO A 26 9.12 9.27 7.65
CA PRO A 26 8.07 10.22 7.26
C PRO A 26 6.91 9.57 6.50
N HIS A 27 6.57 8.31 6.78
CA HIS A 27 5.47 7.66 6.10
C HIS A 27 4.16 8.40 6.39
N THR A 28 3.44 8.70 5.31
CA THR A 28 2.12 9.36 5.36
C THR A 28 1.05 8.52 4.70
N HIS A 29 1.41 7.59 3.81
CA HIS A 29 0.46 6.77 3.08
C HIS A 29 0.88 5.31 3.09
N TYR A 30 -0.12 4.42 3.10
CA TYR A 30 0.02 3.01 2.82
C TYR A 30 -0.68 2.72 1.49
N TRP A 31 -0.05 1.89 0.67
CA TRP A 31 -0.65 1.42 -0.58
C TRP A 31 -0.71 -0.11 -0.59
N ARG A 32 -1.75 -0.65 -1.23
CA ARG A 32 -1.98 -2.08 -1.39
C ARG A 32 -2.41 -2.38 -2.82
N ILE A 33 -1.93 -3.50 -3.35
CA ILE A 33 -2.34 -4.07 -4.62
C ILE A 33 -2.90 -5.46 -4.31
N VAL A 34 -4.12 -5.73 -4.73
CA VAL A 34 -4.73 -7.07 -4.69
C VAL A 34 -4.81 -7.56 -6.13
N ALA A 35 -3.90 -8.44 -6.52
CA ALA A 35 -3.82 -8.99 -7.86
C ALA A 35 -4.56 -10.33 -7.94
N HIS A 36 -5.50 -10.42 -8.87
CA HIS A 36 -6.27 -11.63 -9.14
C HIS A 36 -5.67 -12.35 -10.35
N LEU A 37 -5.15 -13.55 -10.17
CA LEU A 37 -4.51 -14.33 -11.24
C LEU A 37 -5.54 -15.15 -12.01
N LYS A 38 -5.23 -15.51 -13.25
CA LYS A 38 -6.08 -16.40 -14.08
C LYS A 38 -6.29 -17.78 -13.47
N SER A 39 -5.37 -18.23 -12.62
CA SER A 39 -5.48 -19.50 -11.88
C SER A 39 -6.51 -19.48 -10.75
N GLY A 40 -7.13 -18.33 -10.46
CA GLY A 40 -8.02 -18.14 -9.31
C GLY A 40 -7.30 -17.82 -8.00
N LYS A 41 -5.97 -17.70 -8.02
CA LYS A 41 -5.18 -17.27 -6.85
C LYS A 41 -5.17 -15.74 -6.73
N THR A 42 -5.00 -15.26 -5.51
CA THR A 42 -4.81 -13.84 -5.21
C THR A 42 -3.41 -13.61 -4.66
N GLU A 43 -2.72 -12.60 -5.18
CA GLU A 43 -1.45 -12.10 -4.66
C GLU A 43 -1.65 -10.69 -4.09
N VAL A 44 -1.10 -10.43 -2.92
CA VAL A 44 -1.22 -9.11 -2.27
C VAL A 44 0.17 -8.48 -2.14
N PHE A 45 0.31 -7.26 -2.65
CA PHE A 45 1.50 -6.43 -2.51
C PHE A 45 1.17 -5.20 -1.70
N TRP A 46 2.14 -4.67 -0.96
CA TRP A 46 1.92 -3.47 -0.17
C TRP A 46 3.21 -2.72 0.11
N GLY A 47 3.08 -1.45 0.50
CA GLY A 47 4.20 -0.62 0.91
C GLY A 47 3.76 0.68 1.57
N HIS A 48 4.75 1.50 1.93
CA HIS A 48 4.54 2.82 2.51
C HIS A 48 5.11 3.89 1.58
N ALA A 49 4.58 5.10 1.65
CA ALA A 49 5.06 6.26 0.90
C ALA A 49 5.08 7.51 1.81
N ASN A 50 5.90 8.48 1.43
CA ASN A 50 6.03 9.73 2.19
C ASN A 50 5.11 10.84 1.64
N SER A 51 4.41 10.58 0.54
CA SER A 51 3.40 11.47 -0.03
C SER A 51 2.34 10.71 -0.81
N LEU A 52 1.17 11.34 -1.01
CA LEU A 52 0.12 10.81 -1.87
C LEU A 52 0.62 10.59 -3.31
N LYS A 53 1.39 11.53 -3.85
CA LYS A 53 1.94 11.45 -5.20
C LYS A 53 2.85 10.23 -5.39
N GLU A 54 3.69 9.93 -4.40
CA GLU A 54 4.55 8.75 -4.45
C GLU A 54 3.74 7.45 -4.37
N ALA A 55 2.71 7.42 -3.51
CA ALA A 55 1.81 6.27 -3.40
C ALA A 55 1.05 6.04 -4.72
N THR A 56 0.33 7.05 -5.22
CA THR A 56 -0.46 6.95 -6.45
C THR A 56 0.40 6.74 -7.70
N GLY A 57 1.66 7.20 -7.68
CA GLY A 57 2.65 6.91 -8.72
C GLY A 57 2.95 5.42 -8.91
N LYS A 58 2.63 4.56 -7.94
CA LYS A 58 2.75 3.09 -8.08
C LYS A 58 1.70 2.49 -9.02
N LYS A 59 0.62 3.22 -9.34
CA LYS A 59 -0.45 2.71 -10.20
C LYS A 59 0.04 2.34 -11.60
N ALA A 60 0.83 3.20 -12.25
CA ALA A 60 1.38 2.91 -13.57
C ALA A 60 2.30 1.67 -13.57
N ALA A 61 3.16 1.53 -12.55
CA ALA A 61 3.99 0.34 -12.39
C ALA A 61 3.16 -0.94 -12.14
N THR A 62 2.01 -0.79 -11.46
CA THR A 62 1.06 -1.89 -11.23
C THR A 62 0.38 -2.33 -12.52
N GLU A 63 -0.05 -1.37 -13.36
CA GLU A 63 -0.65 -1.65 -14.67
C GLU A 63 0.33 -2.40 -15.59
N GLU A 64 1.59 -1.99 -15.62
CA GLU A 64 2.63 -2.70 -16.37
C GLU A 64 2.91 -4.09 -15.79
N ALA A 65 2.98 -4.22 -14.46
CA ALA A 65 3.12 -5.52 -13.81
C ALA A 65 1.94 -6.45 -14.12
N ALA A 66 0.71 -5.93 -14.15
CA ALA A 66 -0.49 -6.70 -14.48
C ALA A 66 -0.42 -7.30 -15.89
N LYS A 67 0.05 -6.50 -16.86
CA LYS A 67 0.28 -6.96 -18.25
C LYS A 67 1.37 -8.02 -18.32
N GLN A 68 2.53 -7.74 -17.73
CA GLN A 68 3.70 -8.64 -17.80
C GLN A 68 3.46 -9.98 -17.09
N ARG A 69 2.75 -9.96 -15.96
CA ARG A 69 2.45 -11.15 -15.15
C ARG A 69 1.15 -11.84 -15.55
N GLY A 70 0.41 -11.28 -16.50
CA GLY A 70 -0.84 -11.85 -17.00
C GLY A 70 -1.95 -11.92 -15.93
N TRP A 71 -2.01 -10.94 -15.03
CA TRP A 71 -3.09 -10.84 -14.04
C TRP A 71 -4.45 -10.71 -14.74
N LYS A 72 -5.50 -11.29 -14.16
CA LYS A 72 -6.89 -11.19 -14.63
C LYS A 72 -7.44 -9.80 -14.33
N SER A 73 -7.22 -9.32 -13.12
CA SER A 73 -7.60 -7.99 -12.65
C SER A 73 -6.74 -7.64 -11.44
N PHE A 74 -6.74 -6.38 -11.05
CA PHE A 74 -6.15 -5.97 -9.79
C PHE A 74 -6.94 -4.80 -9.18
N GLU A 75 -6.86 -4.68 -7.87
CA GLU A 75 -7.31 -3.52 -7.12
C GLU A 75 -6.08 -2.76 -6.63
N PHE A 76 -6.11 -1.44 -6.73
CA PHE A 76 -5.05 -0.56 -6.26
C PHE A 76 -5.64 0.41 -5.26
N GLU A 77 -5.18 0.35 -4.02
CA GLU A 77 -5.69 1.13 -2.91
C GLU A 77 -4.57 1.95 -2.28
N VAL A 78 -4.94 3.14 -1.82
CA VAL A 78 -4.06 4.03 -1.06
C VAL A 78 -4.87 4.61 0.08
N VAL A 79 -4.31 4.61 1.29
CA VAL A 79 -4.91 5.22 2.47
C VAL A 79 -3.89 6.08 3.20
N GLU A 80 -4.35 7.15 3.83
CA GLU A 80 -3.53 7.94 4.74
C GLU A 80 -3.24 7.16 6.02
N LEU A 81 -2.05 7.36 6.57
CA LEU A 81 -1.66 6.80 7.85
C LEU A 81 -2.06 7.74 8.99
N THR A 82 -2.63 7.17 10.06
CA THR A 82 -2.96 7.89 11.28
C THR A 82 -2.05 7.48 12.43
N GLU A 83 -1.64 8.43 13.28
CA GLU A 83 -0.90 8.10 14.51
C GLU A 83 -1.83 7.43 15.52
N THR A 84 -1.32 6.41 16.22
CA THR A 84 -2.06 5.62 17.22
C THR A 84 -1.33 5.56 18.54
#